data_AF-A0A7W0YE63-F1
#
_entry.id   AF-A0A7W0YE63-F1
#
_cell.length_a   1.000
_cell.length_b   1.000
_cell.length_c   1.000
_cell.angle_alpha   90.00
_cell.angle_beta   90.00
_cell.angle_gamma   90.00
#
_symmetry.space_group_name_H-M   'P 1'
#
loop_
_entity.id
_entity.type
_entity.pdbx_description
1 polymer ?
#
loop_
_entity_poly.entity_id
_entity_poly.type
_entity_poly.pdbx_seq_one_letter_code
_entity_poly.pdbx_strand_id
1 'polypeptide(L)'
;MRKPRSVAESPNLLPLLIQVLASFSKADGVLLEEEIDSSLGFLRYDYPEAVYSELRLLFRQALYEQQDLSAMAQKLAASLSADRKIMLGVQLYDLISQAGLKQEQVVAFYSFMSQLGMAAQAIDIVYQLNASEESDQQVYQRGASPLESVSFGPNGRCDVVLKSLSGNDRLLAFRYHDLILLKNYSAQSVSVRGRPLARGGFCRIYPGQRILIGDYVLSFQDLATYFNAKKNVSLPQIFVRVNKDSDEVELERSKTRESSLEVTFGLKVRVKALRDVRATLNGVKLKANTEVDAALDDRIIFHNDTELDLSD
;
A
#
# COMPACT_ATOMS: atom_id res chain seq x y z
N MET A 1 26.08 -7.29 17.57
CA MET A 1 25.25 -6.07 17.71
C MET A 1 25.30 -5.30 16.39
N ARG A 2 24.19 -5.28 15.63
CA ARG A 2 24.10 -4.53 14.37
C ARG A 2 23.98 -3.04 14.67
N LYS A 3 24.92 -2.22 14.19
CA LYS A 3 24.77 -0.76 14.17
C LYS A 3 23.56 -0.39 13.29
N PRO A 4 22.70 0.55 13.71
CA PRO A 4 21.65 1.08 12.84
C PRO A 4 22.28 1.74 11.61
N ARG A 5 21.77 1.40 10.41
CA ARG A 5 22.29 1.85 9.11
C ARG A 5 21.89 3.30 8.76
N SER A 6 21.90 4.23 9.72
CA SER A 6 21.55 5.64 9.46
C SER A 6 22.53 6.66 10.04
N VAL A 7 23.68 6.26 10.58
CA VAL A 7 24.64 7.20 11.23
C VAL A 7 26.01 7.21 10.54
N ALA A 8 26.06 7.06 9.22
CA ALA A 8 27.30 7.26 8.47
C ALA A 8 27.10 8.36 7.42
N GLU A 9 27.60 9.55 7.75
CA GLU A 9 28.01 10.64 6.83
C GLU A 9 26.94 11.20 5.89
N SER A 10 25.93 11.84 6.47
CA SER A 10 25.14 12.88 5.79
C SER A 10 24.80 13.96 6.82
N PRO A 11 24.63 15.25 6.45
CA PRO A 11 24.12 16.24 7.39
C PRO A 11 22.82 15.70 8.00
N ASN A 12 22.64 15.82 9.31
CA ASN A 12 21.41 15.38 9.97
C ASN A 12 20.25 16.27 9.48
N LEU A 13 19.58 15.85 8.40
CA LEU A 13 18.47 16.57 7.77
C LEU A 13 17.15 16.38 8.52
N LEU A 14 17.12 15.53 9.54
CA LEU A 14 15.90 15.15 10.24
C LEU A 14 15.14 16.34 10.84
N PRO A 15 15.79 17.32 11.53
CA PRO A 15 15.08 18.50 12.02
C PRO A 15 14.48 19.34 10.89
N LEU A 16 15.18 19.45 9.78
CA LEU A 16 14.73 20.20 8.60
C LEU A 16 13.51 19.53 7.96
N LEU A 17 13.52 18.20 7.82
CA LEU A 17 12.38 17.44 7.32
C LEU A 17 11.16 17.58 8.24
N ILE A 18 11.37 17.53 9.56
CA ILE A 18 10.32 17.75 10.56
C ILE A 18 9.69 19.14 10.41
N GLN A 19 10.50 20.18 10.22
CA GLN A 19 10.00 21.54 10.03
C GLN A 19 9.16 21.68 8.76
N VAL A 20 9.60 21.08 7.66
CA VAL A 20 8.82 21.05 6.42
C VAL A 20 7.49 20.34 6.64
N LEU A 21 7.49 19.14 7.23
CA LEU A 21 6.25 18.39 7.48
C LEU A 21 5.29 19.15 8.41
N ALA A 22 5.82 19.79 9.45
CA ALA A 22 5.03 20.64 10.34
C ALA A 22 4.38 21.80 9.58
N SER A 23 5.11 22.47 8.69
CA SER A 23 4.57 23.57 7.90
C SER A 23 3.38 23.16 7.01
N PHE A 24 3.41 21.95 6.45
CA PHE A 24 2.32 21.41 5.63
C PHE A 24 1.19 20.77 6.45
N SER A 25 1.40 20.53 7.74
CA SER A 25 0.37 20.00 8.65
C SER A 25 -0.48 21.10 9.31
N LYS A 26 -0.14 22.39 9.14
CA LYS A 26 -0.93 23.50 9.72
C LYS A 26 -2.26 23.64 8.99
N ALA A 27 -3.32 23.02 9.49
CA ALA A 27 -4.70 23.28 9.10
C ALA A 27 -5.42 24.03 10.23
N ASP A 28 -5.82 25.28 9.98
CA ASP A 28 -6.70 26.10 10.87
C ASP A 28 -6.23 26.36 12.31
N GLY A 29 -4.95 26.09 12.64
CA GLY A 29 -4.38 26.41 13.95
C GLY A 29 -4.91 25.55 15.11
N VAL A 30 -5.77 24.55 14.82
CA VAL A 30 -6.25 23.58 15.82
C VAL A 30 -5.45 22.30 15.65
N LEU A 31 -4.57 22.07 16.61
CA LEU A 31 -3.59 21.01 16.60
C LEU A 31 -4.19 19.79 17.32
N LEU A 32 -4.54 18.75 16.58
CA LEU A 32 -4.89 17.47 17.21
C LEU A 32 -3.58 16.69 17.45
N GLU A 33 -3.29 16.28 18.69
CA GLU A 33 -2.15 15.37 18.98
C GLU A 33 -2.18 14.14 18.06
N GLU A 34 -3.38 13.73 17.70
CA GLU A 34 -3.70 12.67 16.77
C GLU A 34 -3.18 12.86 15.34
N GLU A 35 -2.98 14.11 14.90
CA GLU A 35 -2.37 14.46 13.61
C GLU A 35 -0.85 14.41 13.70
N ILE A 36 -0.23 14.81 14.82
CA ILE A 36 1.24 14.69 15.01
C ILE A 36 1.68 13.25 14.85
N ASP A 37 0.98 12.30 15.49
CA ASP A 37 1.34 10.88 15.42
C ASP A 37 1.00 10.25 14.05
N SER A 38 0.08 10.84 13.29
CA SER A 38 -0.16 10.51 11.88
C SER A 38 0.99 11.01 11.01
N SER A 39 1.32 12.31 11.14
CA SER A 39 2.37 12.99 10.39
C SER A 39 3.75 12.41 10.67
N LEU A 40 4.07 12.09 11.92
CA LEU A 40 5.35 11.48 12.32
C LEU A 40 5.32 9.95 12.29
N GLY A 41 4.20 9.34 11.89
CA GLY A 41 4.03 7.89 11.87
C GLY A 41 5.14 7.17 11.10
N PHE A 42 5.73 7.84 10.09
CA PHE A 42 6.85 7.29 9.32
C PHE A 42 8.18 7.28 10.07
N LEU A 43 8.44 8.26 10.94
CA LEU A 43 9.62 8.26 11.79
C LEU A 43 9.49 7.23 12.92
N ARG A 44 8.27 6.92 13.34
CA ARG A 44 8.06 5.96 14.42
C ARG A 44 8.62 4.56 14.12
N TYR A 45 8.55 4.12 12.86
CA TYR A 45 9.01 2.79 12.48
C TYR A 45 10.53 2.74 12.21
N ASP A 46 11.16 3.88 11.97
CA ASP A 46 12.58 3.98 11.66
C ASP A 46 13.46 4.35 12.88
N TYR A 47 12.84 4.79 13.98
CA TYR A 47 13.55 5.31 15.16
C TYR A 47 13.05 4.69 16.49
N PRO A 48 13.94 4.46 17.48
CA PRO A 48 13.53 4.02 18.83
C PRO A 48 12.57 5.00 19.52
N GLU A 49 11.72 4.51 20.44
CA GLU A 49 10.70 5.33 21.16
C GLU A 49 11.28 6.57 21.88
N ALA A 50 12.50 6.48 22.43
CA ALA A 50 13.16 7.63 23.05
C ALA A 50 13.47 8.74 22.02
N VAL A 51 13.92 8.36 20.82
CA VAL A 51 14.16 9.29 19.72
C VAL A 51 12.83 9.82 19.21
N TYR A 52 11.80 8.98 19.09
CA TYR A 52 10.47 9.42 18.67
C TYR A 52 9.88 10.52 19.58
N SER A 53 10.09 10.43 20.90
CA SER A 53 9.67 11.46 21.85
C SER A 53 10.34 12.83 21.59
N GLU A 54 11.62 12.83 21.24
CA GLU A 54 12.34 14.05 20.83
C GLU A 54 11.81 14.60 19.49
N LEU A 55 11.51 13.73 18.53
CA LEU A 55 10.94 14.14 17.24
C LEU A 55 9.56 14.79 17.40
N ARG A 56 8.73 14.30 18.33
CA ARG A 56 7.45 14.94 18.67
C ARG A 56 7.66 16.34 19.23
N LEU A 57 8.68 16.54 20.08
CA LEU A 57 9.00 17.86 20.62
C LEU A 57 9.43 18.83 19.52
N LEU A 58 10.34 18.40 18.63
CA LEU A 58 10.79 19.21 17.50
C LEU A 58 9.64 19.56 16.56
N PHE A 59 8.74 18.62 16.29
CA PHE A 59 7.56 18.86 15.44
C PHE A 59 6.62 19.88 16.08
N ARG A 60 6.32 19.75 17.38
CA ARG A 60 5.52 20.73 18.13
C ARG A 60 6.13 22.12 18.05
N GLN A 61 7.43 22.24 18.27
CA GLN A 61 8.12 23.51 18.19
C GLN A 61 8.01 24.11 16.78
N ALA A 62 8.27 23.30 15.75
CA ALA A 62 8.20 23.74 14.36
C ALA A 62 6.80 24.21 13.94
N LEU A 63 5.72 23.70 14.56
CA LEU A 63 4.35 24.14 14.31
C LEU A 63 4.08 25.58 14.79
N TYR A 64 4.80 26.07 15.79
CA TYR A 64 4.65 27.45 16.27
C TYR A 64 5.62 28.43 15.60
N GLU A 65 6.62 27.93 14.91
CA GLU A 65 7.61 28.73 14.18
C GLU A 65 7.13 29.08 12.77
N GLN A 66 7.52 30.26 12.28
CA GLN A 66 7.46 30.58 10.85
C GLN A 66 8.62 29.90 10.14
N GLN A 67 8.29 29.07 9.15
CA GLN A 67 9.27 28.33 8.36
C GLN A 67 9.43 28.99 7.00
N ASP A 68 10.67 29.26 6.58
CA ASP A 68 10.97 29.68 5.21
C ASP A 68 11.05 28.43 4.32
N LEU A 69 9.90 28.01 3.80
CA LEU A 69 9.78 26.86 2.91
C LEU A 69 10.73 26.93 1.70
N SER A 70 11.06 28.14 1.23
CA SER A 70 11.94 28.33 0.07
C SER A 70 13.39 28.00 0.41
N ALA A 71 13.90 28.57 1.50
CA ALA A 71 15.24 28.25 1.98
C ALA A 71 15.37 26.76 2.34
N MET A 72 14.33 26.18 2.94
CA MET A 72 14.30 24.75 3.28
C MET A 72 14.34 23.86 2.04
N ALA A 73 13.53 24.17 1.02
CA ALA A 73 13.50 23.42 -0.24
C ALA A 73 14.87 23.41 -0.92
N GLN A 74 15.54 24.57 -1.00
CA GLN A 74 16.88 24.68 -1.61
C GLN A 74 17.93 23.84 -0.87
N LYS A 75 17.93 23.88 0.46
CA LYS A 75 18.85 23.08 1.28
C LYS A 75 18.60 21.57 1.11
N LEU A 76 17.33 21.16 1.07
CA LEU A 76 16.96 19.77 0.80
C LEU A 76 17.27 19.37 -0.64
N ALA A 77 17.16 20.29 -1.60
CA ALA A 77 17.42 20.03 -3.02
C ALA A 77 18.87 19.58 -3.26
N ALA A 78 19.83 20.18 -2.55
CA ALA A 78 21.24 19.84 -2.63
C ALA A 78 21.60 18.54 -1.88
N SER A 79 20.78 18.14 -0.90
CA SER A 79 21.15 17.09 0.06
C SER A 79 20.40 15.77 -0.14
N LEU A 80 19.21 15.79 -0.75
CA LEU A 80 18.38 14.61 -0.97
C LEU A 80 18.61 13.99 -2.36
N SER A 81 18.60 12.66 -2.43
CA SER A 81 18.51 11.94 -3.70
C SER A 81 17.14 12.14 -4.37
N ALA A 82 17.04 11.84 -5.66
CA ALA A 82 15.78 11.91 -6.39
C ALA A 82 14.66 11.09 -5.72
N ASP A 83 14.96 9.85 -5.31
CA ASP A 83 13.99 8.98 -4.64
C ASP A 83 13.48 9.56 -3.33
N ARG A 84 14.37 10.17 -2.52
CA ARG A 84 13.97 10.79 -1.26
C ARG A 84 13.11 12.04 -1.47
N LYS A 85 13.35 12.77 -2.55
CA LYS A 85 12.53 13.95 -2.91
C LYS A 85 11.12 13.54 -3.34
N ILE A 86 10.99 12.46 -4.12
CA ILE A 86 9.68 11.90 -4.51
C ILE A 86 8.94 11.40 -3.27
N MET A 87 9.61 10.63 -2.40
CA MET A 87 9.01 10.15 -1.15
C MET A 87 8.52 11.31 -0.27
N LEU A 88 9.32 12.36 -0.12
CA LEU A 88 8.91 13.57 0.58
C LEU A 88 7.67 14.20 -0.07
N GLY A 89 7.66 14.36 -1.40
CA GLY A 89 6.51 14.90 -2.12
C GLY A 89 5.21 14.13 -1.86
N VAL A 90 5.25 12.80 -1.89
CA VAL A 90 4.10 11.95 -1.59
C VAL A 90 3.62 12.15 -0.15
N GLN A 91 4.54 12.24 0.81
CA GLN A 91 4.22 12.48 2.22
C GLN A 91 3.60 13.87 2.44
N LEU A 92 4.13 14.91 1.80
CA LEU A 92 3.57 16.26 1.89
C LEU A 92 2.15 16.29 1.31
N TYR A 93 1.93 15.60 0.19
CA TYR A 93 0.61 15.55 -0.42
C TYR A 93 -0.42 14.81 0.46
N ASP A 94 -0.01 13.75 1.16
CA ASP A 94 -0.83 13.05 2.17
C ASP A 94 -1.30 14.00 3.28
N LEU A 95 -0.38 14.80 3.84
CA LEU A 95 -0.72 15.80 4.86
C LEU A 95 -1.74 16.84 4.35
N ILE A 96 -1.53 17.34 3.13
CA ILE A 96 -2.43 18.33 2.52
C ILE A 96 -3.81 17.72 2.27
N SER A 97 -3.87 16.44 1.88
CA SER A 97 -5.14 15.76 1.69
C SER A 97 -5.89 15.54 2.99
N GLN A 98 -5.19 15.19 4.07
CA GLN A 98 -5.79 15.04 5.40
C GLN A 98 -6.32 16.39 5.91
N ALA A 99 -5.64 17.49 5.57
CA ALA A 99 -6.06 18.86 5.87
C ALA A 99 -7.21 19.41 5.00
N GLY A 100 -7.77 18.60 4.10
CA GLY A 100 -8.90 18.98 3.26
C GLY A 100 -8.55 19.67 1.93
N LEU A 101 -7.31 19.50 1.43
CA LEU A 101 -6.86 19.96 0.11
C LEU A 101 -7.05 21.47 -0.12
N LYS A 102 -6.68 22.30 0.86
CA LYS A 102 -6.78 23.76 0.73
C LYS A 102 -5.91 24.28 -0.40
N GLN A 103 -6.46 25.16 -1.23
CA GLN A 103 -5.78 25.69 -2.41
C GLN A 103 -4.40 26.29 -2.07
N GLU A 104 -4.29 27.04 -0.96
CA GLU A 104 -3.04 27.63 -0.50
C GLU A 104 -1.96 26.58 -0.21
N GLN A 105 -2.32 25.47 0.43
CA GLN A 105 -1.40 24.37 0.73
C GLN A 105 -0.97 23.63 -0.54
N VAL A 106 -1.88 23.45 -1.50
CA VAL A 106 -1.57 22.86 -2.81
C VAL A 106 -0.63 23.75 -3.62
N VAL A 107 -0.81 25.08 -3.60
CA VAL A 107 0.11 26.03 -4.23
C VAL A 107 1.49 25.99 -3.55
N ALA A 108 1.53 25.99 -2.22
CA ALA A 108 2.77 25.86 -1.45
C ALA A 108 3.51 24.57 -1.79
N PHE A 109 2.78 23.46 -1.97
CA PHE A 109 3.34 22.18 -2.39
C PHE A 109 4.02 22.24 -3.75
N TYR A 110 3.33 22.77 -4.78
CA TYR A 110 3.94 22.91 -6.10
C TYR A 110 5.16 23.82 -6.09
N SER A 111 5.11 24.94 -5.36
CA SER A 111 6.25 25.85 -5.20
C SER A 111 7.43 25.14 -4.54
N PHE A 112 7.19 24.45 -3.42
CA PHE A 112 8.21 23.71 -2.68
C PHE A 112 8.85 22.61 -3.54
N MET A 113 8.03 21.80 -4.23
CA MET A 113 8.51 20.73 -5.09
C MET A 113 9.27 21.27 -6.31
N SER A 114 8.86 22.41 -6.86
CA SER A 114 9.61 23.07 -7.94
C SER A 114 11.00 23.49 -7.48
N GLN A 115 11.11 24.09 -6.30
CA GLN A 115 12.40 24.48 -5.71
C GLN A 115 13.26 23.28 -5.32
N LEU A 116 12.64 22.14 -5.01
CA LEU A 116 13.31 20.87 -4.78
C LEU A 116 13.89 20.24 -6.08
N GLY A 117 13.49 20.77 -7.24
CA GLY A 117 13.84 20.27 -8.57
C GLY A 117 12.93 19.12 -9.05
N MET A 118 11.70 19.03 -8.53
CA MET A 118 10.75 17.94 -8.75
C MET A 118 9.38 18.43 -9.23
N ALA A 119 9.35 19.51 -10.03
CA ALA A 119 8.11 20.12 -10.51
C ALA A 119 7.24 19.13 -11.32
N ALA A 120 7.85 18.35 -12.22
CA ALA A 120 7.14 17.36 -13.03
C ALA A 120 6.54 16.25 -12.15
N GLN A 121 7.34 15.72 -11.22
CA GLN A 121 6.91 14.67 -10.31
C GLN A 121 5.79 15.15 -9.38
N ALA A 122 5.78 16.42 -8.99
CA ALA A 122 4.68 16.99 -8.22
C ALA A 122 3.36 16.96 -8.99
N ILE A 123 3.38 17.28 -10.29
CA ILE A 123 2.20 17.17 -11.16
C ILE A 123 1.73 15.72 -11.22
N ASP A 124 2.64 14.79 -11.45
CA ASP A 124 2.31 13.37 -11.55
C ASP A 124 1.73 12.80 -10.25
N ILE A 125 2.31 13.15 -9.09
CA ILE A 125 1.84 12.75 -7.76
C ILE A 125 0.39 13.23 -7.55
N VAL A 126 0.13 14.52 -7.78
CA VAL A 126 -1.21 15.09 -7.60
C VAL A 126 -2.19 14.44 -8.57
N TYR A 127 -1.80 14.28 -9.84
CA TYR A 127 -2.66 13.65 -10.83
C TYR A 127 -3.02 12.22 -10.44
N GLN A 128 -2.04 11.37 -10.10
CA GLN A 128 -2.29 9.97 -9.72
C GLN A 128 -3.13 9.83 -8.47
N LEU A 129 -2.83 10.64 -7.44
CA LEU A 129 -3.53 10.54 -6.17
C LEU A 129 -4.94 11.14 -6.24
N ASN A 130 -5.27 11.95 -7.24
CA ASN A 130 -6.63 12.46 -7.47
C ASN A 130 -7.39 11.77 -8.59
N ALA A 131 -6.69 11.13 -9.52
CA ALA A 131 -7.29 10.41 -10.62
C ALA A 131 -8.31 9.38 -10.11
N SER A 132 -9.54 9.52 -10.57
CA SER A 132 -10.50 8.41 -10.62
C SER A 132 -9.97 7.35 -11.60
N GLU A 133 -10.27 6.07 -11.39
CA GLU A 133 -9.75 4.96 -12.24
C GLU A 133 -9.96 5.17 -13.76
N GLU A 134 -10.94 5.97 -14.18
CA GLU A 134 -11.19 6.35 -15.60
C GLU A 134 -10.20 7.38 -16.16
N SER A 135 -9.15 7.73 -15.43
CA SER A 135 -8.11 8.62 -15.93
C SER A 135 -7.33 7.95 -17.06
N ASP A 136 -7.38 8.54 -18.26
CA ASP A 136 -6.61 8.10 -19.42
C ASP A 136 -5.12 7.97 -19.06
N GLN A 137 -4.57 6.75 -19.20
CA GLN A 137 -3.15 6.47 -19.05
C GLN A 137 -2.29 7.25 -20.08
N GLN A 138 -2.90 7.90 -21.07
CA GLN A 138 -2.24 8.78 -22.03
C GLN A 138 -1.87 10.16 -21.46
N VAL A 139 -2.38 10.53 -20.28
CA VAL A 139 -2.11 11.84 -19.65
C VAL A 139 -0.74 11.89 -18.95
N TYR A 140 -0.09 10.74 -18.72
CA TYR A 140 1.26 10.71 -18.16
C TYR A 140 2.26 11.28 -19.16
N GLN A 141 2.73 12.52 -18.94
CA GLN A 141 3.84 13.05 -19.72
C GLN A 141 5.08 12.18 -19.46
N ARG A 142 5.52 11.43 -20.50
CA ARG A 142 6.71 10.55 -20.51
C ARG A 142 6.57 9.17 -19.82
N GLY A 143 5.37 8.61 -19.75
CA GLY A 143 5.21 7.15 -19.69
C GLY A 143 5.72 6.43 -18.42
N ALA A 144 5.99 7.14 -17.32
CA ALA A 144 6.28 6.50 -16.04
C ALA A 144 5.56 7.25 -14.93
N SER A 145 4.40 6.72 -14.52
CA SER A 145 3.79 7.05 -13.24
C SER A 145 4.84 6.82 -12.13
N PRO A 146 5.26 7.81 -11.32
CA PRO A 146 6.17 7.58 -10.21
C PRO A 146 5.68 6.48 -9.27
N LEU A 147 4.36 6.39 -9.05
CA LEU A 147 3.78 5.40 -8.17
C LEU A 147 3.35 4.16 -8.95
N GLU A 148 3.67 3.00 -8.41
CA GLU A 148 2.99 1.76 -8.80
C GLU A 148 1.57 1.79 -8.25
N SER A 149 0.60 1.16 -8.92
CA SER A 149 -0.77 1.06 -8.44
C SER A 149 -1.28 -0.38 -8.48
N VAL A 150 -2.13 -0.74 -7.51
CA VAL A 150 -2.92 -1.98 -7.49
C VAL A 150 -4.35 -1.63 -7.13
N SER A 151 -5.32 -2.07 -7.92
CA SER A 151 -6.75 -1.86 -7.66
C SER A 151 -7.43 -3.10 -7.06
N PHE A 152 -8.39 -2.86 -6.17
CA PHE A 152 -9.20 -3.88 -5.52
C PHE A 152 -10.68 -3.62 -5.81
N GLY A 153 -11.43 -4.67 -6.13
CA GLY A 153 -12.87 -4.58 -6.41
C GLY A 153 -13.59 -5.91 -6.32
N PRO A 154 -14.92 -5.94 -6.49
CA PRO A 154 -15.76 -7.12 -6.35
C PRO A 154 -15.71 -8.07 -7.56
N ASN A 155 -15.05 -7.67 -8.65
CA ASN A 155 -15.04 -8.43 -9.89
C ASN A 155 -13.71 -8.28 -10.63
N GLY A 156 -13.52 -9.08 -11.69
CA GLY A 156 -12.29 -9.15 -12.47
C GLY A 156 -11.96 -7.90 -13.31
N ARG A 157 -12.62 -6.76 -13.10
CA ARG A 157 -12.22 -5.46 -13.69
C ARG A 157 -11.09 -4.78 -12.90
N CYS A 158 -10.79 -5.27 -11.70
CA CYS A 158 -9.68 -4.81 -10.87
C CYS A 158 -8.52 -5.80 -10.91
N ASP A 159 -7.35 -5.36 -10.43
CA ASP A 159 -6.20 -6.24 -10.30
C ASP A 159 -6.50 -7.40 -9.34
N VAL A 160 -7.06 -7.08 -8.17
CA VAL A 160 -7.39 -8.05 -7.10
C VAL A 160 -8.89 -8.05 -6.85
N VAL A 161 -9.46 -9.27 -6.76
CA VAL A 161 -10.87 -9.46 -6.39
C VAL A 161 -10.99 -9.55 -4.87
N LEU A 162 -11.76 -8.66 -4.26
CA LEU A 162 -12.18 -8.71 -2.86
C LEU A 162 -13.70 -8.83 -2.80
N LYS A 163 -14.19 -9.99 -2.34
CA LYS A 163 -15.63 -10.26 -2.29
C LYS A 163 -16.37 -9.44 -1.24
N SER A 164 -15.65 -8.89 -0.27
CA SER A 164 -16.20 -8.00 0.75
C SER A 164 -16.70 -6.67 0.18
N LEU A 165 -16.19 -6.24 -0.98
CA LEU A 165 -16.63 -5.05 -1.70
C LEU A 165 -17.89 -5.37 -2.54
N SER A 166 -18.69 -4.34 -2.86
CA SER A 166 -19.93 -4.52 -3.63
C SER A 166 -20.10 -3.51 -4.75
N GLY A 167 -20.80 -3.88 -5.83
CA GLY A 167 -21.12 -2.96 -6.94
C GLY A 167 -19.90 -2.20 -7.50
N ASN A 168 -19.88 -0.89 -7.27
CA ASN A 168 -18.82 0.02 -7.73
C ASN A 168 -17.81 0.38 -6.62
N ASP A 169 -17.81 -0.33 -5.49
CA ASP A 169 -16.86 -0.14 -4.40
C ASP A 169 -15.45 -0.55 -4.82
N ARG A 170 -14.47 0.32 -4.58
CA ARG A 170 -13.08 0.11 -4.99
C ARG A 170 -12.12 0.61 -3.93
N LEU A 171 -10.95 -0.02 -3.86
CA LEU A 171 -9.79 0.52 -3.16
C LEU A 171 -8.62 0.60 -4.14
N LEU A 172 -7.82 1.66 -4.02
CA LEU A 172 -6.59 1.80 -4.79
C LEU A 172 -5.41 1.87 -3.84
N ALA A 173 -4.44 0.97 -4.00
CA ALA A 173 -3.17 1.07 -3.34
C ALA A 173 -2.14 1.69 -4.29
N PHE A 174 -1.27 2.56 -3.74
CA PHE A 174 -0.13 3.12 -4.45
C PHE A 174 1.17 2.76 -3.74
N ARG A 175 2.25 2.50 -4.48
CA ARG A 175 3.56 2.18 -3.90
C ARG A 175 4.68 2.98 -4.53
N TYR A 176 5.57 3.50 -3.68
CA TYR A 176 6.90 3.99 -4.03
C TYR A 176 7.93 3.35 -3.09
N HIS A 177 8.69 2.38 -3.57
CA HIS A 177 9.55 1.53 -2.73
C HIS A 177 8.77 0.94 -1.54
N ASP A 178 9.13 1.28 -0.30
CA ASP A 178 8.50 0.79 0.93
C ASP A 178 7.33 1.67 1.41
N LEU A 179 7.07 2.79 0.72
CA LEU A 179 5.92 3.64 1.00
C LEU A 179 4.70 3.08 0.28
N ILE A 180 3.68 2.71 1.06
CA ILE A 180 2.38 2.26 0.54
C ILE A 180 1.29 3.22 1.02
N LEU A 181 0.47 3.70 0.08
CA LEU A 181 -0.76 4.45 0.35
C LEU A 181 -1.97 3.60 -0.02
N LEU A 182 -3.08 3.80 0.69
CA LEU A 182 -4.38 3.23 0.36
C LEU A 182 -5.39 4.36 0.22
N LYS A 183 -6.10 4.42 -0.91
CA LYS A 183 -7.21 5.34 -1.17
C LYS A 183 -8.52 4.57 -1.19
N ASN A 184 -9.50 5.07 -0.43
CA ASN A 184 -10.83 4.48 -0.37
C ASN A 184 -11.76 5.14 -1.40
N TYR A 185 -12.25 4.36 -2.37
CA TYR A 185 -13.32 4.79 -3.28
C TYR A 185 -14.66 4.07 -3.03
N SER A 186 -14.69 3.18 -2.04
CA SER A 186 -15.87 2.45 -1.62
C SER A 186 -16.79 3.28 -0.71
N ALA A 187 -18.06 2.93 -0.69
CA ALA A 187 -19.02 3.38 0.31
C ALA A 187 -18.94 2.52 1.60
N GLN A 188 -18.17 1.43 1.57
CA GLN A 188 -17.99 0.54 2.70
C GLN A 188 -17.14 1.15 3.81
N SER A 189 -17.38 0.70 5.04
CA SER A 189 -16.55 1.07 6.18
C SER A 189 -15.15 0.48 6.04
N VAL A 190 -14.19 1.35 5.71
CA VAL A 190 -12.77 1.04 5.72
C VAL A 190 -12.16 1.68 6.95
N SER A 191 -11.34 0.95 7.70
CA SER A 191 -10.57 1.54 8.80
C SER A 191 -9.13 1.06 8.83
N VAL A 192 -8.24 1.96 9.26
CA VAL A 192 -6.81 1.70 9.37
C VAL A 192 -6.40 2.12 10.77
N ARG A 193 -5.80 1.19 11.54
CA ARG A 193 -5.46 1.41 12.97
C ARG A 193 -6.65 1.86 13.82
N GLY A 194 -7.86 1.39 13.50
CA GLY A 194 -9.09 1.78 14.20
C GLY A 194 -9.64 3.16 13.83
N ARG A 195 -9.03 3.89 12.89
CA ARG A 195 -9.57 5.15 12.35
C ARG A 195 -10.34 4.89 11.06
N PRO A 196 -11.53 5.46 10.89
CA PRO A 196 -12.28 5.34 9.64
C PRO A 196 -11.55 6.10 8.52
N LEU A 197 -11.44 5.46 7.35
CA LEU A 197 -10.96 6.07 6.12
C LEU A 197 -12.18 6.39 5.24
N ALA A 198 -12.60 7.66 5.23
CA ALA A 198 -13.76 8.10 4.46
C ALA A 198 -13.54 7.92 2.95
N ARG A 199 -14.65 7.82 2.20
CA ARG A 199 -14.61 7.77 0.73
C ARG A 199 -13.93 9.02 0.17
N GLY A 200 -13.02 8.83 -0.79
CA GLY A 200 -12.15 9.85 -1.35
C GLY A 200 -10.88 10.09 -0.54
N GLY A 201 -10.87 9.70 0.74
CA GLY A 201 -9.70 9.80 1.59
C GLY A 201 -8.63 8.76 1.22
N PHE A 202 -7.38 9.09 1.50
CA PHE A 202 -6.28 8.13 1.47
C PHE A 202 -5.44 8.26 2.72
N CYS A 203 -4.71 7.19 3.04
CA CYS A 203 -3.78 7.18 4.15
C CYS A 203 -2.57 6.32 3.84
N ARG A 204 -1.45 6.59 4.51
CA ARG A 204 -0.29 5.71 4.49
C ARG A 204 -0.51 4.45 5.31
N ILE A 205 -0.09 3.31 4.76
CA ILE A 205 -0.06 2.02 5.43
C ILE A 205 1.38 1.71 5.81
N TYR A 206 1.61 1.38 7.08
CA TYR A 206 2.94 1.05 7.59
C TYR A 206 3.12 -0.45 7.80
N PRO A 207 4.38 -0.95 7.83
CA PRO A 207 4.66 -2.32 8.21
C PRO A 207 3.98 -2.73 9.51
N GLY A 208 3.35 -3.91 9.49
CA GLY A 208 2.59 -4.46 10.63
C GLY A 208 1.18 -3.91 10.80
N GLN A 209 0.77 -2.92 10.01
CA GLN A 209 -0.61 -2.42 10.06
C GLN A 209 -1.58 -3.30 9.28
N ARG A 210 -2.82 -3.29 9.76
CA ARG A 210 -3.97 -3.97 9.18
C ARG A 210 -5.02 -2.94 8.78
N ILE A 211 -5.67 -3.20 7.67
CA ILE A 211 -6.78 -2.46 7.07
C ILE A 211 -8.00 -3.35 7.23
N LEU A 212 -9.05 -2.83 7.86
CA LEU A 212 -10.34 -3.53 7.98
C LEU A 212 -11.28 -3.00 6.92
N ILE A 213 -11.90 -3.90 6.15
CA ILE A 213 -12.81 -3.61 5.03
C ILE A 213 -14.07 -4.44 5.25
N GLY A 214 -15.04 -3.89 5.97
CA GLY A 214 -16.11 -4.72 6.55
C GLY A 214 -15.52 -5.81 7.45
N ASP A 215 -15.81 -7.07 7.12
CA ASP A 215 -15.29 -8.25 7.84
C ASP A 215 -13.94 -8.76 7.32
N TYR A 216 -13.43 -8.16 6.24
CA TYR A 216 -12.17 -8.57 5.62
C TYR A 216 -10.98 -7.79 6.20
N VAL A 217 -9.83 -8.45 6.32
CA VAL A 217 -8.60 -7.84 6.84
C VAL A 217 -7.50 -7.93 5.78
N LEU A 218 -6.99 -6.77 5.37
CA LEU A 218 -5.84 -6.66 4.47
C LEU A 218 -4.63 -6.12 5.25
N SER A 219 -3.47 -6.75 5.16
CA SER A 219 -2.25 -6.31 5.83
C SER A 219 -1.31 -5.56 4.88
N PHE A 220 -0.34 -4.84 5.46
CA PHE A 220 0.78 -4.29 4.69
C PHE A 220 1.51 -5.34 3.85
N GLN A 221 1.67 -6.56 4.38
CA GLN A 221 2.38 -7.63 3.68
C GLN A 221 1.61 -8.13 2.46
N ASP A 222 0.28 -8.15 2.54
CA ASP A 222 -0.58 -8.52 1.41
C ASP A 222 -0.46 -7.51 0.29
N LEU A 223 -0.55 -6.21 0.61
CA LEU A 223 -0.30 -5.13 -0.36
C LEU A 223 1.07 -5.27 -1.03
N ALA A 224 2.14 -5.44 -0.24
CA ALA A 224 3.48 -5.63 -0.77
C ALA A 224 3.58 -6.84 -1.72
N THR A 225 2.87 -7.93 -1.39
CA THR A 225 2.81 -9.14 -2.20
C THR A 225 2.10 -8.88 -3.53
N TYR A 226 0.96 -8.19 -3.52
CA TYR A 226 0.24 -7.85 -4.75
C TYR A 226 1.05 -6.93 -5.67
N PHE A 227 1.75 -5.93 -5.13
CA PHE A 227 2.62 -5.09 -5.96
C PHE A 227 3.77 -5.90 -6.58
N ASN A 228 4.37 -6.83 -5.83
CA ASN A 228 5.42 -7.71 -6.36
C ASN A 228 4.88 -8.66 -7.44
N ALA A 229 3.67 -9.19 -7.23
CA ALA A 229 2.99 -10.03 -8.20
C ALA A 229 2.68 -9.26 -9.49
N LYS A 230 2.19 -8.02 -9.40
CA LYS A 230 1.91 -7.16 -10.57
C LYS A 230 3.15 -6.88 -11.42
N LYS A 231 4.32 -6.79 -10.78
CA LYS A 231 5.62 -6.65 -11.45
C LYS A 231 6.24 -7.98 -11.91
N ASN A 232 5.56 -9.11 -11.71
CA ASN A 232 6.08 -10.46 -11.97
C ASN A 232 7.44 -10.73 -11.29
N VAL A 233 7.68 -10.16 -10.12
CA VAL A 233 8.95 -10.32 -9.39
C VAL A 233 9.05 -11.72 -8.79
N SER A 234 7.99 -12.15 -8.10
CA SER A 234 7.84 -13.50 -7.56
C SER A 234 6.37 -13.78 -7.26
N LEU A 235 5.97 -15.04 -7.45
CA LEU A 235 4.64 -15.53 -7.09
C LEU A 235 4.82 -16.70 -6.12
N PRO A 236 4.35 -16.59 -4.87
CA PRO A 236 4.29 -17.74 -3.98
C PRO A 236 3.51 -18.88 -4.63
N GLN A 237 3.96 -20.10 -4.40
CA GLN A 237 3.28 -21.29 -4.87
C GLN A 237 3.29 -22.36 -3.78
N ILE A 238 2.21 -23.11 -3.69
CA ILE A 238 2.10 -24.31 -2.88
C ILE A 238 1.58 -25.46 -3.75
N PHE A 239 1.83 -26.67 -3.31
CA PHE A 239 1.35 -27.88 -3.93
C PHE A 239 0.47 -28.62 -2.95
N VAL A 240 -0.63 -29.19 -3.44
CA VAL A 240 -1.58 -29.91 -2.59
C VAL A 240 -1.50 -31.39 -2.92
N ARG A 241 -1.22 -32.22 -1.92
CA ARG A 241 -1.35 -33.68 -2.00
C ARG A 241 -2.70 -34.09 -1.44
N VAL A 242 -3.42 -34.91 -2.19
CA VAL A 242 -4.72 -35.45 -1.79
C VAL A 242 -4.56 -36.95 -1.67
N ASN A 243 -4.64 -37.48 -0.45
CA ASN A 243 -4.58 -38.91 -0.22
C ASN A 243 -5.95 -39.52 -0.57
N LYS A 244 -5.97 -40.48 -1.49
CA LYS A 244 -7.21 -41.11 -1.97
C LYS A 244 -7.81 -42.08 -0.97
N ASP A 245 -7.01 -42.55 -0.02
CA ASP A 245 -7.39 -43.61 0.92
C ASP A 245 -7.75 -43.07 2.31
N SER A 246 -7.10 -41.98 2.74
CA SER A 246 -7.38 -41.32 4.03
C SER A 246 -8.20 -40.04 3.92
N ASP A 247 -8.51 -39.59 2.70
CA ASP A 247 -9.15 -38.29 2.41
C ASP A 247 -8.42 -37.08 3.04
N GLU A 248 -7.15 -37.26 3.40
CA GLU A 248 -6.30 -36.21 3.95
C GLU A 248 -5.75 -35.31 2.85
N VAL A 249 -5.77 -34.02 3.14
CA VAL A 249 -5.20 -32.97 2.29
C VAL A 249 -3.96 -32.42 2.96
N GLU A 250 -2.84 -32.48 2.26
CA GLU A 250 -1.56 -31.98 2.76
C GLU A 250 -1.01 -30.88 1.85
N LEU A 251 -0.43 -29.85 2.48
CA LEU A 251 0.18 -28.71 1.80
C LEU A 251 1.70 -28.87 1.76
N GLU A 252 2.27 -28.75 0.57
CA GLU A 252 3.70 -28.90 0.30
C GLU A 252 4.25 -27.61 -0.33
N ARG A 253 5.48 -27.22 0.04
CA ARG A 253 6.17 -26.06 -0.56
C ARG A 253 6.85 -26.39 -1.90
N SER A 254 7.03 -27.67 -2.20
CA SER A 254 7.76 -28.15 -3.36
C SER A 254 6.95 -29.20 -4.09
N LYS A 255 7.01 -29.18 -5.41
CA LYS A 255 6.34 -30.17 -6.25
C LYS A 255 6.94 -31.55 -6.04
N THR A 256 6.10 -32.53 -5.72
CA THR A 256 6.45 -33.95 -5.64
C THR A 256 5.75 -34.73 -6.75
N ARG A 257 6.07 -36.03 -6.86
CA ARG A 257 5.33 -36.94 -7.75
C ARG A 257 3.91 -37.23 -7.27
N GLU A 258 3.57 -36.85 -6.05
CA GLU A 258 2.25 -37.08 -5.44
C GLU A 258 1.38 -35.82 -5.43
N SER A 259 1.96 -34.66 -5.69
CA SER A 259 1.23 -33.39 -5.81
C SER A 259 0.10 -33.51 -6.83
N SER A 260 -1.10 -33.14 -6.38
CA SER A 260 -2.35 -33.25 -7.11
C SER A 260 -2.82 -31.90 -7.65
N LEU A 261 -2.57 -30.83 -6.91
CA LEU A 261 -2.82 -29.45 -7.34
C LEU A 261 -1.56 -28.61 -7.18
N GLU A 262 -1.44 -27.58 -8.01
CA GLU A 262 -0.50 -26.48 -7.90
C GLU A 262 -1.32 -25.20 -7.72
N VAL A 263 -1.05 -24.46 -6.65
CA VAL A 263 -1.74 -23.22 -6.31
C VAL A 263 -0.72 -22.10 -6.37
N THR A 264 -0.92 -21.14 -7.28
CA THR A 264 -0.06 -19.97 -7.46
C THR A 264 -0.78 -18.72 -6.96
N PHE A 265 -0.14 -17.97 -6.07
CA PHE A 265 -0.67 -16.74 -5.49
C PHE A 265 -0.09 -15.53 -6.21
N GLY A 266 -0.92 -14.83 -6.98
CA GLY A 266 -0.58 -13.55 -7.60
C GLY A 266 -1.64 -12.49 -7.35
N LEU A 267 -1.93 -11.68 -8.35
CA LEU A 267 -3.10 -10.77 -8.32
C LEU A 267 -4.43 -11.54 -8.24
N LYS A 268 -4.41 -12.79 -8.71
CA LYS A 268 -5.45 -13.81 -8.53
C LYS A 268 -4.80 -15.06 -7.97
N VAL A 269 -5.60 -15.91 -7.33
CA VAL A 269 -5.17 -17.27 -7.02
C VAL A 269 -5.43 -18.13 -8.25
N ARG A 270 -4.42 -18.87 -8.68
CA ARG A 270 -4.54 -19.79 -9.80
C ARG A 270 -4.35 -21.21 -9.31
N VAL A 271 -5.36 -22.04 -9.53
CA VAL A 271 -5.33 -23.45 -9.16
C VAL A 271 -5.23 -24.29 -10.42
N LYS A 272 -4.12 -25.02 -10.56
CA LYS A 272 -3.88 -25.96 -11.65
C LYS A 272 -3.93 -27.39 -11.13
N ALA A 273 -4.82 -28.18 -11.70
CA ALA A 273 -4.90 -29.60 -11.42
C ALA A 273 -3.79 -30.35 -12.17
N LEU A 274 -2.89 -30.98 -11.42
CA LEU A 274 -1.78 -31.77 -11.97
C LEU A 274 -2.23 -33.19 -12.35
N ARG A 275 -3.34 -33.64 -11.79
CA ARG A 275 -4.01 -34.92 -12.05
C ARG A 275 -5.51 -34.77 -11.82
N ASP A 276 -6.27 -35.83 -12.09
CA ASP A 276 -7.70 -35.84 -11.75
C ASP A 276 -7.89 -35.83 -10.23
N VAL A 277 -8.59 -34.81 -9.74
CA VAL A 277 -8.96 -34.65 -8.34
C VAL A 277 -10.49 -34.61 -8.24
N ARG A 278 -11.05 -35.37 -7.29
CA ARG A 278 -12.48 -35.30 -6.97
C ARG A 278 -12.75 -34.06 -6.11
N ALA A 279 -12.65 -32.89 -6.73
CA ALA A 279 -12.88 -31.60 -6.11
C ALA A 279 -13.41 -30.58 -7.12
N THR A 280 -14.01 -29.52 -6.61
CA THR A 280 -14.49 -28.38 -7.39
C THR A 280 -13.99 -27.06 -6.81
N LEU A 281 -13.71 -26.10 -7.70
CA LEU A 281 -13.42 -24.72 -7.37
C LEU A 281 -14.33 -23.83 -8.21
N ASN A 282 -15.11 -22.96 -7.59
CA ASN A 282 -16.09 -22.11 -8.27
C ASN A 282 -17.03 -22.90 -9.20
N GLY A 283 -17.42 -24.11 -8.79
CA GLY A 283 -18.26 -25.03 -9.57
C GLY A 283 -17.53 -25.78 -10.70
N VAL A 284 -16.26 -25.48 -10.96
CA VAL A 284 -15.45 -26.15 -11.99
C VAL A 284 -14.80 -27.39 -11.40
N LYS A 285 -14.98 -28.55 -12.04
CA LYS A 285 -14.34 -29.81 -11.65
C LYS A 285 -12.85 -29.80 -11.98
N LEU A 286 -12.01 -30.15 -11.00
CA LEU A 286 -10.55 -30.15 -11.12
C LEU A 286 -10.02 -31.44 -11.78
N LYS A 287 -10.18 -31.54 -13.11
CA LYS A 287 -9.59 -32.62 -13.92
C LYS A 287 -8.14 -32.29 -14.29
N ALA A 288 -7.33 -33.30 -14.61
CA ALA A 288 -5.94 -33.11 -15.01
C ALA A 288 -5.79 -32.01 -16.09
N ASN A 289 -4.83 -31.10 -15.86
CA ASN A 289 -4.53 -29.91 -16.65
C ASN A 289 -5.61 -28.81 -16.66
N THR A 290 -6.67 -28.93 -15.86
CA THR A 290 -7.62 -27.83 -15.65
C THR A 290 -6.93 -26.73 -14.85
N GLU A 291 -7.08 -25.50 -15.28
CA GLU A 291 -6.61 -24.29 -14.60
C GLU A 291 -7.79 -23.39 -14.32
N VAL A 292 -7.92 -22.94 -13.08
CA VAL A 292 -9.04 -22.11 -12.62
C VAL A 292 -8.47 -20.90 -11.88
N ASP A 293 -8.87 -19.71 -12.31
CA ASP A 293 -8.64 -18.48 -11.57
C ASP A 293 -9.69 -18.33 -10.46
N ALA A 294 -9.23 -17.91 -9.29
CA ALA A 294 -10.02 -17.76 -8.07
C ALA A 294 -9.61 -16.47 -7.33
N ALA A 295 -10.49 -16.00 -6.45
CA ALA A 295 -10.18 -15.04 -5.40
C ALA A 295 -9.51 -15.75 -4.21
N LEU A 296 -8.85 -14.98 -3.33
CA LEU A 296 -8.24 -15.53 -2.12
C LEU A 296 -9.30 -16.15 -1.18
N ASP A 297 -10.51 -15.60 -1.19
CA ASP A 297 -11.64 -16.04 -0.35
C ASP A 297 -12.45 -17.19 -1.02
N ASP A 298 -11.95 -17.77 -2.10
CA ASP A 298 -12.52 -18.98 -2.69
C ASP A 298 -11.99 -20.23 -1.97
N ARG A 299 -12.76 -21.31 -2.03
CA ARG A 299 -12.40 -22.58 -1.40
C ARG A 299 -12.42 -23.70 -2.41
N ILE A 300 -11.50 -24.65 -2.23
CA ILE A 300 -11.55 -25.91 -2.96
C ILE A 300 -12.41 -26.87 -2.14
N ILE A 301 -13.51 -27.34 -2.74
CA ILE A 301 -14.45 -28.26 -2.11
C ILE A 301 -14.13 -29.68 -2.61
N PHE A 302 -13.70 -30.56 -1.71
CA PHE A 302 -13.45 -31.96 -1.99
C PHE A 302 -14.73 -32.80 -1.87
N HIS A 303 -14.74 -33.99 -2.47
CA HIS A 303 -15.94 -34.84 -2.54
C HIS A 303 -16.52 -35.34 -1.20
N ASN A 304 -15.73 -35.27 -0.14
CA ASN A 304 -16.09 -35.62 1.24
C ASN A 304 -16.53 -34.37 2.03
N ASP A 305 -16.83 -33.28 1.34
CA ASP A 305 -17.19 -31.96 1.90
C ASP A 305 -16.10 -31.31 2.76
N THR A 306 -14.85 -31.80 2.72
CA THR A 306 -13.74 -31.01 3.26
C THR A 306 -13.45 -29.83 2.35
N GLU A 307 -13.08 -28.71 2.98
CA GLU A 307 -12.75 -27.47 2.31
C GLU A 307 -11.28 -27.15 2.55
N LEU A 308 -10.58 -26.74 1.50
CA LEU A 308 -9.28 -26.07 1.61
C LEU A 308 -9.51 -24.58 1.35
N ASP A 309 -9.29 -23.76 2.38
CA ASP A 309 -9.29 -22.31 2.24
C ASP A 309 -8.03 -21.87 1.50
N LEU A 310 -8.18 -20.95 0.54
CA LEU A 310 -7.04 -20.40 -0.20
C LEU A 310 -6.37 -19.25 0.56
N SER A 311 -6.97 -18.75 1.65
CA SER A 311 -6.37 -17.72 2.50
C SER A 311 -5.42 -18.25 3.58
N ASP A 312 -5.44 -19.57 3.85
CA ASP A 312 -4.69 -20.25 4.93
C ASP A 312 -3.42 -20.96 4.42
#